data_AF-A0A846LS11-F1
#
_entry.id   AF-A0A846LS11-F1
#
_cell.length_a   1.000
_cell.length_b   1.000
_cell.length_c   1.000
_cell.angle_alpha   90.00
_cell.angle_beta   90.00
_cell.angle_gamma   90.00
#
_symmetry.space_group_name_H-M   'P 1'
#
loop_
_entity.id
_entity.type
_entity.pdbx_description
1 polymer ?
#
loop_
_entity_poly.entity_id
_entity_poly.type
_entity_poly.pdbx_seq_one_letter_code
_entity_poly.pdbx_strand_id
1 'polypeptide(L)'
;MIVLPFPPPPVGVLVALELLQDVRRRESGQPAPVGVVADMERPWEPAGCNSELSASVWNWCDDVAVWINHEYAWRPAHMIPACWRQHPHIARELPVLAVLRWQAESAAAPELVEEWNRYAFPLFCDRMVERLGESTCRTGRHQSWPAESRYVAMLDVLAR
;
A
#
# COMPACT_ATOMS: atom_id res chain seq x y z
N MET A 1 24.74 11.41 1.81
CA MET A 1 23.87 10.40 2.44
C MET A 1 23.53 9.38 1.36
N ILE A 2 23.79 8.09 1.57
CA ILE A 2 23.64 7.05 0.51
C ILE A 2 22.23 6.44 0.51
N VAL A 3 21.52 6.51 1.64
CA VAL A 3 20.18 5.94 1.88
C VAL A 3 19.27 7.06 2.41
N LEU A 4 18.06 7.20 1.87
CA LEU A 4 17.08 8.18 2.35
C LEU A 4 16.25 7.63 3.53
N PRO A 5 15.85 8.47 4.49
CA PRO A 5 14.88 8.06 5.51
C PRO A 5 13.54 7.71 4.85
N PHE A 6 12.81 6.76 5.44
CA PHE A 6 11.47 6.43 4.97
C PHE A 6 10.51 7.62 5.19
N PRO A 7 9.59 7.91 4.25
CA PRO A 7 8.64 9.00 4.39
C PRO A 7 7.71 8.79 5.60
N PRO A 8 7.64 9.74 6.55
CA PRO A 8 6.76 9.60 7.70
C PRO A 8 5.28 9.68 7.29
N PRO A 9 4.38 8.93 7.97
CA PRO A 9 2.95 9.07 7.72
C PRO A 9 2.46 10.49 8.07
N PRO A 10 1.54 11.07 7.28
CA PRO A 10 0.86 12.31 7.64
C PRO A 10 0.12 12.17 8.98
N VAL A 11 -0.07 13.28 9.70
CA VAL A 11 -0.64 13.28 11.06
C VAL A 11 -1.96 12.51 11.17
N GLY A 12 -2.90 12.71 10.24
CA GLY A 12 -4.18 11.98 10.26
C GLY A 12 -4.02 10.46 10.09
N VAL A 13 -3.06 10.03 9.26
CA VAL A 13 -2.72 8.62 9.06
C VAL A 13 -2.05 8.05 10.32
N LEU A 14 -1.11 8.79 10.90
CA LEU A 14 -0.41 8.40 12.13
C LEU A 14 -1.39 8.17 13.28
N VAL A 15 -2.31 9.13 13.52
CA VAL A 15 -3.33 9.01 14.58
C VAL A 15 -4.19 7.76 14.38
N ALA A 16 -4.65 7.49 13.17
CA ALA A 16 -5.43 6.28 12.87
C ALA A 16 -4.64 5.00 13.15
N LEU A 17 -3.36 4.95 12.76
CA LEU A 17 -2.49 3.80 13.00
C LEU A 17 -2.19 3.60 14.49
N GLU A 18 -1.94 4.66 15.25
CA GLU A 18 -1.69 4.61 16.69
C GLU A 18 -2.92 4.09 17.46
N LEU A 19 -4.12 4.57 17.10
CA LEU A 19 -5.38 4.08 17.68
C LEU A 19 -5.53 2.56 17.45
N LEU A 20 -5.25 2.07 16.25
CA LEU A 20 -5.29 0.64 15.94
C LEU A 20 -4.26 -0.16 16.74
N GLN A 21 -3.05 0.38 16.91
CA GLN A 21 -2.02 -0.26 17.73
C GLN A 21 -2.40 -0.32 19.21
N ASP A 22 -3.01 0.74 19.74
CA ASP A 22 -3.50 0.79 21.12
C ASP A 22 -4.59 -0.25 21.38
N VAL A 23 -5.54 -0.39 20.46
CA VAL A 23 -6.57 -1.43 20.56
C VAL A 23 -5.94 -2.81 20.52
N ARG A 24 -5.03 -3.08 19.57
CA ARG A 24 -4.30 -4.35 19.49
C ARG A 24 -3.52 -4.67 20.78
N ARG A 25 -2.89 -3.66 21.41
CA ARG A 25 -2.19 -3.82 22.70
C ARG A 25 -3.16 -4.18 23.82
N ARG A 26 -4.32 -3.54 23.90
CA ARG A 26 -5.34 -3.84 24.92
C ARG A 26 -5.93 -5.25 24.75
N GLU A 27 -6.15 -5.68 23.52
CA GLU A 27 -6.67 -7.03 23.21
C GLU A 27 -5.75 -8.16 23.67
N SER A 28 -4.43 -7.92 23.74
CA SER A 28 -3.48 -8.89 24.30
C SER A 28 -3.63 -9.13 25.80
N GLY A 29 -4.46 -8.33 26.50
CA GLY A 29 -4.81 -8.48 27.93
C GLY A 29 -6.26 -8.91 28.20
N GLN A 30 -7.22 -8.50 27.36
CA GLN A 30 -8.64 -8.90 27.38
C GLN A 30 -9.27 -8.55 26.01
N PRO A 31 -10.11 -9.40 25.39
CA PRO A 31 -10.68 -9.11 24.08
C PRO A 31 -11.57 -7.87 24.12
N ALA A 32 -11.33 -6.90 23.23
CA ALA A 32 -12.21 -5.77 23.04
C ALA A 32 -13.58 -6.25 22.51
N PRO A 33 -14.69 -5.52 22.78
CA PRO A 33 -15.97 -5.84 22.17
C PRO A 33 -15.84 -5.79 20.65
N VAL A 34 -16.23 -6.87 19.96
CA VAL A 34 -16.08 -7.09 18.51
C VAL A 34 -16.53 -5.90 17.64
N GLY A 35 -17.51 -5.11 18.12
CA GLY A 35 -17.99 -3.91 17.41
C GLY A 35 -16.99 -2.75 17.33
N VAL A 36 -16.13 -2.56 18.35
CA VAL A 36 -15.22 -1.40 18.39
C VAL A 36 -14.14 -1.50 17.31
N VAL A 37 -13.64 -2.71 17.02
CA VAL A 37 -12.60 -2.93 15.99
C VAL A 37 -13.17 -2.89 14.57
N ALA A 38 -14.44 -3.28 14.41
CA ALA A 38 -15.11 -3.30 13.11
C ALA A 38 -15.31 -1.88 12.54
N ASP A 39 -15.54 -0.90 13.41
CA ASP A 39 -15.78 0.50 13.04
C ASP A 39 -14.49 1.30 12.80
N MET A 40 -13.31 0.73 13.08
CA MET A 40 -12.04 1.43 12.89
C MET A 40 -11.63 1.43 11.43
N GLU A 41 -11.35 2.64 10.93
CA GLU A 41 -10.77 2.83 9.61
C GLU A 41 -9.38 2.20 9.56
N ARG A 42 -9.07 1.55 8.44
CA ARG A 42 -7.80 0.84 8.24
C ARG A 42 -7.02 1.60 7.17
N PRO A 43 -5.97 2.37 7.53
CA PRO A 43 -5.23 3.13 6.55
C PRO A 43 -4.59 2.27 5.44
N TRP A 44 -4.35 0.98 5.68
CA TRP A 44 -3.88 0.05 4.64
C TRP A 44 -5.00 -0.43 3.69
N GLU A 45 -6.26 -0.04 3.92
CA GLU A 45 -7.42 -0.26 3.04
C GLU A 45 -8.12 1.08 2.75
N PRO A 46 -7.53 1.98 1.94
CA PRO A 46 -8.02 3.36 1.83
C PRO A 46 -9.42 3.48 1.20
N ALA A 47 -9.89 2.45 0.52
CA ALA A 47 -11.26 2.39 -0.03
C ALA A 47 -12.34 2.28 1.06
N GLY A 48 -11.98 1.80 2.26
CA GLY A 48 -12.86 1.74 3.43
C GLY A 48 -12.73 2.95 4.36
N CYS A 49 -11.84 3.90 4.05
CA CYS A 49 -11.66 5.12 4.83
C CYS A 49 -12.56 6.24 4.32
N ASN A 50 -12.84 7.22 5.17
CA ASN A 50 -13.41 8.49 4.79
C ASN A 50 -12.50 9.22 3.77
N SER A 51 -13.07 10.21 3.07
CA SER A 51 -12.38 10.88 1.96
C SER A 51 -11.09 11.59 2.37
N GLU A 52 -11.01 12.14 3.58
CA GLU A 52 -9.84 12.87 4.08
C GLU A 52 -8.69 11.92 4.42
N LEU A 53 -8.97 10.85 5.17
CA LEU A 53 -7.99 9.83 5.51
C LEU A 53 -7.52 9.09 4.25
N SER A 54 -8.45 8.73 3.36
CA SER A 54 -8.13 8.09 2.08
C SER A 54 -7.17 8.94 1.24
N ALA A 55 -7.47 10.24 1.08
CA ALA A 55 -6.60 11.17 0.35
C ALA A 55 -5.22 11.30 1.00
N SER A 56 -5.17 11.35 2.34
CA SER A 56 -3.91 11.42 3.09
C SER A 56 -3.04 10.19 2.90
N VAL A 57 -3.64 8.98 2.91
CA VAL A 57 -2.91 7.74 2.63
C VAL A 57 -2.40 7.72 1.20
N TRP A 58 -3.20 8.17 0.23
CA TRP A 58 -2.76 8.20 -1.17
C TRP A 58 -1.56 9.11 -1.39
N ASN A 59 -1.56 10.30 -0.78
CA ASN A 59 -0.42 11.21 -0.87
C ASN A 59 0.82 10.62 -0.21
N TRP A 60 0.67 9.98 0.96
CA TRP A 60 1.77 9.27 1.59
C TRP A 60 2.32 8.13 0.72
N CYS A 61 1.43 7.40 0.04
CA CYS A 61 1.85 6.34 -0.88
C CYS A 61 2.61 6.88 -2.10
N ASP A 62 2.35 8.11 -2.57
CA ASP A 62 3.19 8.72 -3.61
C ASP A 62 4.63 8.90 -3.10
N ASP A 63 4.80 9.47 -1.90
CA ASP A 63 6.12 9.65 -1.30
C ASP A 63 6.83 8.31 -1.09
N VAL A 64 6.10 7.29 -0.63
CA VAL A 64 6.62 5.93 -0.46
C VAL A 64 7.01 5.30 -1.81
N ALA A 65 6.22 5.48 -2.87
CA ALA A 65 6.57 4.98 -4.19
C ALA A 65 7.84 5.64 -4.73
N VAL A 66 8.00 6.95 -4.51
CA VAL A 66 9.23 7.70 -4.85
C VAL A 66 10.42 7.14 -4.06
N TRP A 67 10.27 6.94 -2.75
CA TRP A 67 11.30 6.38 -1.90
C TRP A 67 11.69 4.95 -2.31
N ILE A 68 10.72 4.05 -2.55
CA ILE A 68 10.98 2.69 -3.02
C ILE A 68 11.75 2.70 -4.35
N ASN A 69 11.32 3.55 -5.28
CA ASN A 69 11.97 3.67 -6.58
C ASN A 69 13.41 4.18 -6.46
N HIS A 70 13.69 5.07 -5.51
CA HIS A 70 15.05 5.54 -5.24
C HIS A 70 15.91 4.46 -4.56
N GLU A 71 15.40 3.82 -3.50
CA GLU A 71 16.18 2.92 -2.64
C GLU A 71 16.35 1.51 -3.22
N TYR A 72 15.36 0.98 -3.94
CA TYR A 72 15.33 -0.42 -4.36
C TYR A 72 15.27 -0.63 -5.88
N ALA A 73 14.81 0.34 -6.66
CA ALA A 73 14.66 0.16 -8.09
C ALA A 73 15.93 0.53 -8.86
N TRP A 74 16.82 -0.46 -9.06
CA TRP A 74 17.97 -0.29 -9.95
C TRP A 74 17.62 -0.39 -11.44
N ARG A 75 16.56 -1.15 -11.78
CA ARG A 75 16.11 -1.37 -13.17
C ARG A 75 14.72 -0.76 -13.38
N PRO A 76 14.47 -0.06 -14.51
CA PRO A 76 13.16 0.52 -14.80
C PRO A 76 12.00 -0.49 -14.76
N ALA A 77 12.25 -1.75 -15.12
CA ALA A 77 11.25 -2.81 -15.09
C ALA A 77 10.69 -3.10 -13.67
N HIS A 78 11.42 -2.74 -12.62
CA HIS A 78 11.03 -2.97 -11.23
C HIS A 78 10.48 -1.72 -10.55
N MET A 79 10.45 -0.58 -11.25
CA MET A 79 9.89 0.65 -10.70
C MET A 79 8.38 0.55 -10.55
N ILE A 80 7.89 1.10 -9.44
CA ILE A 80 6.48 1.47 -9.28
C ILE A 80 6.19 2.59 -10.27
N PRO A 81 5.23 2.43 -11.22
CA PRO A 81 4.97 3.46 -12.22
C PRO A 81 4.30 4.69 -11.60
N ALA A 82 4.52 5.88 -12.16
CA ALA A 82 3.87 7.11 -11.69
C ALA A 82 2.33 7.04 -11.75
N CYS A 83 1.77 6.23 -12.64
CA CYS A 83 0.34 5.96 -12.74
C CYS A 83 -0.14 4.83 -11.80
N TRP A 84 0.61 4.46 -10.75
CA TRP A 84 0.27 3.34 -9.85
C TRP A 84 -1.16 3.41 -9.31
N ARG A 85 -1.70 4.62 -9.04
CA ARG A 85 -3.08 4.82 -8.58
C ARG A 85 -4.14 4.32 -9.57
N GLN A 86 -3.80 4.27 -10.86
CA GLN A 86 -4.66 3.77 -11.95
C GLN A 86 -4.55 2.24 -12.12
N HIS A 87 -3.72 1.57 -11.31
CA HIS A 87 -3.56 0.13 -11.29
C HIS A 87 -4.11 -0.43 -9.97
N PRO A 88 -5.37 -0.93 -9.94
CA PRO A 88 -6.03 -1.33 -8.69
C PRO A 88 -5.25 -2.32 -7.83
N HIS A 89 -4.47 -3.20 -8.46
CA HIS A 89 -3.63 -4.16 -7.74
C HIS A 89 -2.45 -3.48 -7.00
N ILE A 90 -1.85 -2.44 -7.59
CA ILE A 90 -0.80 -1.67 -6.92
C ILE A 90 -1.42 -0.78 -5.85
N ALA A 91 -2.53 -0.10 -6.17
CA ALA A 91 -3.24 0.77 -5.24
C ALA A 91 -3.76 0.03 -3.99
N ARG A 92 -4.04 -1.28 -4.09
CA ARG A 92 -4.41 -2.11 -2.94
C ARG A 92 -3.21 -2.54 -2.09
N GLU A 93 -2.08 -2.86 -2.73
CA GLU A 93 -0.94 -3.45 -1.99
C GLU A 93 0.04 -2.40 -1.46
N LEU A 94 0.18 -1.25 -2.11
CA LEU A 94 1.14 -0.21 -1.71
C LEU A 94 0.85 0.38 -0.32
N PRO A 95 -0.41 0.68 0.08
CA PRO A 95 -0.71 1.12 1.45
C PRO A 95 -0.32 0.09 2.51
N VAL A 96 -0.55 -1.20 2.25
CA VAL A 96 -0.14 -2.29 3.14
C VAL A 96 1.39 -2.29 3.29
N LEU A 97 2.11 -2.20 2.17
CA LEU A 97 3.57 -2.20 2.16
C LEU A 97 4.15 -0.99 2.92
N ALA A 98 3.55 0.19 2.76
CA ALA A 98 3.92 1.42 3.48
C ALA A 98 3.73 1.27 4.99
N VAL A 99 2.57 0.76 5.43
CA VAL A 99 2.27 0.54 6.85
C VAL A 99 3.21 -0.52 7.46
N LEU A 100 3.49 -1.62 6.77
CA LEU A 100 4.44 -2.63 7.24
C LEU A 100 5.85 -2.05 7.40
N ARG A 101 6.30 -1.23 6.45
CA ARG A 101 7.62 -0.57 6.53
C ARG A 101 7.69 0.40 7.71
N TRP A 102 6.64 1.20 7.92
CA TRP A 102 6.53 2.12 9.07
C TRP A 102 6.52 1.37 10.41
N GLN A 103 5.77 0.28 10.53
CA GLN A 103 5.78 -0.56 11.73
C GLN A 103 7.17 -1.12 12.01
N ALA A 104 7.90 -1.53 10.97
CA ALA A 104 9.26 -2.00 11.07
C ALA A 104 10.25 -0.91 11.54
N GLU A 105 10.06 0.36 11.16
CA GLU A 105 10.87 1.47 11.71
C GLU A 105 10.65 1.73 13.19
N SER A 106 9.43 1.47 13.65
CA SER A 106 9.05 1.68 15.04
C SER A 106 9.33 0.44 15.93
N ALA A 107 9.88 -0.62 15.35
CA ALA A 107 10.15 -1.88 16.04
C ALA A 107 11.40 -1.78 16.92
N ALA A 108 11.35 -2.41 18.10
CA ALA A 108 12.49 -2.46 19.01
C ALA A 108 13.58 -3.44 18.57
N ALA A 109 13.29 -4.31 17.60
CA ALA A 109 14.14 -5.39 17.17
C ALA A 109 14.03 -5.57 15.63
N PRO A 110 15.08 -6.11 14.97
CA PRO A 110 15.25 -6.00 13.51
C PRO A 110 14.36 -6.96 12.71
N GLU A 111 13.63 -7.87 13.34
CA GLU A 111 12.89 -8.95 12.69
C GLU A 111 11.84 -8.42 11.73
N LEU A 112 11.12 -7.34 12.08
CA LEU A 112 10.12 -6.75 11.17
C LEU A 112 10.76 -6.09 9.95
N VAL A 113 11.98 -5.55 10.10
CA VAL A 113 12.74 -5.00 8.96
C VAL A 113 13.26 -6.14 8.08
N GLU A 114 13.74 -7.23 8.68
CA GLU A 114 14.16 -8.43 7.96
C GLU A 114 12.99 -9.06 7.20
N GLU A 115 11.83 -9.22 7.84
CA GLU A 115 10.62 -9.77 7.25
C GLU A 115 10.12 -8.91 6.08
N TRP A 116 10.14 -7.58 6.24
CA TRP A 116 9.75 -6.66 5.18
C TRP A 116 10.66 -6.81 3.95
N ASN A 117 11.98 -6.85 4.16
CA ASN A 117 12.97 -6.97 3.07
C ASN A 117 12.97 -8.36 2.43
N ARG A 118 12.68 -9.41 3.19
CA ARG A 118 12.74 -10.80 2.73
C ARG A 118 11.45 -11.27 2.07
N TYR A 119 10.30 -10.82 2.57
CA TYR A 119 9.01 -11.34 2.16
C TYR A 119 8.10 -10.26 1.59
N ALA A 120 7.78 -9.22 2.36
CA ALA A 120 6.73 -8.27 1.96
C ALA A 120 7.09 -7.53 0.66
N PHE A 121 8.28 -6.92 0.60
CA PHE A 121 8.72 -6.13 -0.54
C PHE A 121 9.00 -6.98 -1.79
N PRO A 122 9.79 -8.07 -1.73
CA PRO A 122 10.04 -8.90 -2.91
C PRO A 122 8.75 -9.46 -3.52
N LEU A 123 7.83 -9.97 -2.69
CA LEU A 123 6.57 -10.54 -3.20
C LEU A 123 5.66 -9.47 -3.81
N PHE A 124 5.66 -8.24 -3.28
CA PHE A 124 4.97 -7.11 -3.92
C PHE A 124 5.58 -6.82 -5.30
N CYS A 125 6.91 -6.75 -5.40
CA CYS A 125 7.60 -6.51 -6.66
C CYS A 125 7.29 -7.59 -7.70
N ASP A 126 7.35 -8.86 -7.32
CA ASP A 126 7.08 -9.98 -8.22
C ASP A 126 5.64 -9.92 -8.75
N ARG A 127 4.65 -9.75 -7.86
CA ARG A 127 3.24 -9.63 -8.27
C ARG A 127 2.98 -8.39 -9.12
N MET A 128 3.62 -7.26 -8.80
CA MET A 128 3.53 -6.04 -9.60
C MET A 128 4.12 -6.28 -10.99
N VAL A 129 5.30 -6.91 -11.07
CA VAL A 129 5.97 -7.22 -12.34
C VAL A 129 5.10 -8.11 -13.20
N GLU A 130 4.62 -9.21 -12.64
CA GLU A 130 3.75 -10.19 -13.28
C GLU A 130 2.46 -9.55 -13.82
N ARG A 131 1.72 -8.81 -12.98
CA ARG A 131 0.40 -8.26 -13.35
C ARG A 131 0.47 -7.10 -14.34
N LEU A 132 1.54 -6.31 -14.29
CA LEU A 132 1.77 -5.25 -15.28
C LEU A 132 2.29 -5.80 -16.61
N GLY A 133 2.93 -6.99 -16.61
CA GLY A 133 3.50 -7.60 -17.80
C GLY A 133 4.35 -6.63 -18.64
N GLU A 134 4.14 -6.67 -19.95
CA GLU A 134 4.81 -5.85 -20.96
C GLU A 134 4.28 -4.40 -21.05
N SER A 135 3.57 -3.91 -20.03
CA SER A 135 3.03 -2.54 -20.05
C SER A 135 4.12 -1.47 -20.16
N THR A 136 3.77 -0.40 -20.86
CA THR A 136 4.67 0.77 -21.04
C THR A 136 4.60 1.76 -19.87
N CYS A 137 3.77 1.48 -18.85
CA CYS A 137 3.52 2.36 -17.69
C CYS A 137 4.81 2.77 -16.95
N ARG A 138 5.79 1.87 -16.87
CA ARG A 138 7.08 2.12 -16.19
C ARG A 138 8.02 3.05 -16.96
N THR A 139 7.72 3.30 -18.23
CA THR A 139 8.47 4.21 -19.11
C THR A 139 7.77 5.57 -19.26
N GLY A 140 6.80 5.87 -18.38
CA GLY A 140 6.03 7.11 -18.40
C GLY A 140 4.91 7.16 -19.44
N ARG A 141 4.63 6.05 -20.12
CA ARG A 141 3.52 5.93 -21.07
C ARG A 141 2.44 5.03 -20.47
N HIS A 142 1.44 5.63 -19.82
CA HIS A 142 0.34 4.85 -19.26
C HIS A 142 -0.46 4.18 -20.38
N GLN A 143 -0.82 2.90 -20.16
CA GLN A 143 -1.76 2.15 -20.98
C GLN A 143 -3.02 1.91 -20.16
N SER A 144 -4.19 2.21 -20.73
CA SER A 144 -5.47 1.90 -20.10
C SER A 144 -5.59 0.41 -19.80
N TRP A 145 -6.43 0.07 -18.82
CA TRP A 145 -6.58 -1.29 -18.34
C TRP A 145 -6.93 -2.26 -19.50
N PRO A 146 -6.05 -3.20 -19.89
CA PRO A 146 -6.26 -3.98 -21.11
C PRO A 146 -7.49 -4.88 -21.08
N ALA A 147 -7.99 -5.25 -19.91
CA ALA A 147 -9.17 -6.10 -19.74
C ALA A 147 -10.46 -5.31 -19.47
N GLU A 148 -10.43 -3.98 -19.54
CA GLU A 148 -11.58 -3.11 -19.26
C GLU A 148 -12.82 -3.48 -20.08
N SER A 149 -12.66 -3.71 -21.39
CA SER A 149 -13.77 -4.10 -22.27
C SER A 149 -14.45 -5.40 -21.85
N ARG A 150 -13.68 -6.38 -21.36
CA ARG A 150 -14.23 -7.64 -20.85
C ARG A 150 -14.94 -7.46 -19.51
N TYR A 151 -14.42 -6.58 -18.66
CA TYR A 151 -15.07 -6.25 -17.40
C TYR A 151 -16.40 -5.54 -17.60
N VAL A 152 -16.47 -4.55 -18.50
CA VAL A 152 -17.72 -3.86 -18.85
C VAL A 152 -18.74 -4.86 -19.40
N ALA A 153 -18.32 -5.74 -20.31
CA ALA A 153 -19.20 -6.79 -20.82
C ALA A 153 -19.75 -7.73 -19.72
N MET A 154 -18.94 -8.02 -18.69
CA MET A 154 -19.40 -8.80 -17.52
C MET A 154 -20.47 -8.05 -16.72
N LEU A 155 -20.29 -6.74 -16.50
CA LEU A 155 -21.28 -5.91 -15.80
C LEU A 155 -22.61 -5.87 -16.58
N ASP A 156 -22.56 -5.72 -17.89
CA ASP A 156 -23.75 -5.71 -18.75
C ASP A 156 -24.54 -7.02 -18.69
N VAL A 157 -23.85 -8.16 -18.53
CA VAL A 157 -24.49 -9.46 -18.36
C VAL A 157 -25.17 -9.57 -16.99
N LEU A 158 -24.52 -9.08 -15.92
CA LEU A 158 -25.07 -9.13 -14.56
C LEU A 158 -26.23 -8.13 -14.33
N ALA A 159 -26.32 -7.08 -15.14
CA ALA A 159 -27.38 -6.07 -15.06
C ALA A 159 -28.70 -6.49 -15.75
N ARG A 160 -28.74 -7.66 -16.40
CA ARG A 160 -29.91 -8.24 -17.06
C ARG A 160 -30.56 -9.31 -16.18
#